data_AF-A0A962H4I0-F1
#
_entry.id   AF-A0A962H4I0-F1
#
_cell.length_a   1.000
_cell.length_b   1.000
_cell.length_c   1.000
_cell.angle_alpha   90.00
_cell.angle_beta   90.00
_cell.angle_gamma   90.00
#
_symmetry.space_group_name_H-M   'P 1'
#
loop_
_entity.id
_entity.type
_entity.pdbx_description
1 polymer ?
#
loop_
_entity_poly.entity_id
_entity_poly.type
_entity_poly.pdbx_seq_one_letter_code
_entity_poly.pdbx_strand_id
1 'polypeptide(L)'
;MSAWYIRTRSEFQQVLGEAIAALSARCQRVPRLGLYHIMLEQLRSMQAWSAHGRTPTPSERDRIDVGLIAIREVDPQDDDDDAHLHELLVQLDGYFTEWPEDEHID
;
A
#
# COMPACT_ATOMS: atom_id res chain seq x y z
N MET A 1 1.99 1.01 -19.46
CA MET A 1 2.49 0.76 -18.10
C MET A 1 2.85 -0.71 -17.99
N SER A 2 4.08 -1.01 -17.61
CA SER A 2 4.47 -2.40 -17.31
C SER A 2 3.95 -2.71 -15.92
N ALA A 3 2.98 -3.62 -15.79
CA ALA A 3 2.49 -4.06 -14.49
C ALA A 3 3.63 -4.80 -13.77
N TRP A 4 4.28 -4.12 -12.83
CA TRP A 4 5.20 -4.74 -11.90
C TRP A 4 4.39 -5.23 -10.72
N TYR A 5 4.79 -6.38 -10.16
CA TYR A 5 4.11 -7.01 -9.03
C TYR A 5 5.11 -7.16 -7.90
N ILE A 6 4.65 -6.94 -6.67
CA ILE A 6 5.40 -7.28 -5.45
C ILE A 6 5.47 -8.81 -5.38
N ARG A 7 6.67 -9.39 -5.28
CA ARG A 7 6.88 -10.85 -5.25
C ARG A 7 7.45 -11.35 -3.94
N THR A 8 8.14 -10.48 -3.20
CA THR A 8 8.82 -10.86 -1.95
C THR A 8 8.42 -9.98 -0.77
N ARG A 9 8.61 -10.46 0.46
CA ARG A 9 8.44 -9.66 1.68
C ARG A 9 9.36 -8.46 1.71
N SER A 10 10.56 -8.59 1.17
CA SER A 10 11.52 -7.49 1.09
C SER A 10 11.00 -6.36 0.21
N GLU A 11 10.53 -6.70 -1.00
CA GLU A 11 9.89 -5.75 -1.91
C GLU A 11 8.65 -5.14 -1.28
N PHE A 12 7.82 -5.95 -0.61
CA PHE A 12 6.65 -5.44 0.10
C PHE A 12 7.02 -4.37 1.13
N GLN A 13 8.03 -4.60 1.97
CA GLN A 13 8.45 -3.62 2.97
C GLN A 13 9.04 -2.35 2.35
N GLN A 14 9.80 -2.48 1.25
CA GLN A 14 10.32 -1.34 0.51
C GLN A 14 9.19 -0.47 -0.06
N VAL A 15 8.25 -1.10 -0.77
CA VAL A 15 7.10 -0.44 -1.40
C VAL A 15 6.17 0.16 -0.34
N LEU A 16 5.98 -0.52 0.79
CA LEU A 16 5.19 -0.01 1.91
C LEU A 16 5.81 1.25 2.51
N GLY A 17 7.13 1.26 2.69
CA GLY A 17 7.86 2.44 3.17
C GLY A 17 7.73 3.63 2.21
N GLU A 18 7.84 3.38 0.91
CA GLU A 18 7.66 4.38 -0.15
C GLU A 18 6.24 4.97 -0.14
N ALA A 19 5.21 4.11 -0.11
CA ALA A 19 3.83 4.54 -0.08
C ALA A 19 3.49 5.37 1.19
N ILE A 20 4.00 4.96 2.36
CA ILE A 20 3.86 5.72 3.60
C ILE A 20 4.49 7.11 3.48
N ALA A 21 5.69 7.22 2.88
CA ALA A 21 6.37 8.49 2.70
C ALA A 21 5.60 9.42 1.73
N ALA A 22 5.13 8.87 0.60
CA ALA A 22 4.34 9.60 -0.39
C ALA A 22 3.02 10.13 0.20
N LEU A 23 2.24 9.27 0.88
CA LEU A 23 1.00 9.66 1.54
C LEU A 23 1.22 10.67 2.66
N SER A 24 2.29 10.51 3.46
CA SER A 24 2.63 11.47 4.51
C SER A 24 2.92 12.86 3.92
N ALA A 25 3.65 12.93 2.80
CA ALA A 25 3.91 14.19 2.10
C ALA A 25 2.61 14.79 1.53
N ARG A 26 1.71 13.97 0.99
CA ARG A 26 0.40 14.42 0.47
C ARG A 26 -0.50 14.96 1.59
N CYS A 27 -0.57 14.30 2.75
CA CYS A 27 -1.30 14.78 3.92
C CYS A 27 -0.80 16.15 4.40
N GLN A 28 0.51 16.43 4.31
CA GLN A 28 1.06 17.73 4.66
C GLN A 28 0.67 18.83 3.67
N ARG A 29 0.59 18.51 2.37
CA ARG A 29 0.21 19.45 1.31
C ARG A 29 -1.30 19.72 1.29
N VAL A 30 -2.12 18.70 1.56
CA VAL A 30 -3.59 18.77 1.49
C VAL A 30 -4.22 18.18 2.75
N PRO A 31 -4.11 18.87 3.91
CA PRO A 31 -4.50 18.33 5.21
C PRO A 31 -6.02 18.12 5.39
N ARG A 32 -6.86 18.64 4.48
CA ARG A 32 -8.33 18.54 4.57
C ARG A 32 -8.92 17.29 3.94
N LEU A 33 -8.12 16.49 3.24
CA LEU A 33 -8.56 15.20 2.70
C LEU A 33 -8.39 14.12 3.77
N GLY A 34 -9.47 13.86 4.51
CA GLY A 34 -9.51 12.80 5.52
C GLY A 34 -9.18 11.41 4.95
N LEU A 35 -9.40 11.22 3.65
CA LEU A 35 -9.11 9.97 2.95
C LEU A 35 -7.62 9.61 2.97
N TYR A 36 -6.72 10.56 2.73
CA TYR A 36 -5.28 10.30 2.77
C TYR A 36 -4.82 9.90 4.17
N HIS A 37 -5.47 10.40 5.21
CA HIS A 37 -5.20 9.99 6.59
C HIS A 37 -5.66 8.53 6.83
N ILE A 38 -6.85 8.16 6.35
CA ILE A 38 -7.36 6.79 6.45
C ILE A 38 -6.42 5.81 5.73
N MET A 39 -6.01 6.12 4.50
CA MET A 39 -5.08 5.27 3.75
C MET A 39 -3.73 5.15 4.46
N LEU A 40 -3.19 6.26 5.00
CA LEU A 40 -1.95 6.25 5.76
C LEU A 40 -2.04 5.38 7.05
N GLU A 41 -3.17 5.41 7.75
CA GLU A 41 -3.43 4.55 8.92
C GLU A 41 -3.45 3.07 8.56
N GLN A 42 -4.04 2.72 7.41
CA GLN A 42 -4.02 1.35 6.91
C GLN A 42 -2.61 0.89 6.55
N LEU A 43 -1.81 1.71 5.85
CA LEU A 43 -0.42 1.37 5.56
C LEU A 43 0.42 1.20 6.83
N ARG A 44 0.20 2.03 7.85
CA ARG A 44 0.87 1.85 9.15
C ARG A 44 0.42 0.57 9.86
N SER A 45 -0.83 0.17 9.69
CA SER A 45 -1.34 -1.10 10.21
C SER A 45 -0.69 -2.29 9.52
N MET A 46 -0.58 -2.26 8.18
CA MET A 46 0.20 -3.26 7.42
C MET A 46 1.63 -3.36 7.95
N GLN A 47 2.30 -2.22 8.18
CA GLN A 47 3.67 -2.17 8.68
C GLN A 47 3.77 -2.83 10.06
N ALA A 48 2.88 -2.48 10.99
CA ALA A 48 2.87 -3.04 12.33
C ALA A 48 2.55 -4.55 12.34
N TRP A 49 1.67 -5.01 11.46
CA TRP A 49 1.25 -6.41 11.41
C TRP A 49 2.23 -7.33 10.67
N SER A 50 3.13 -6.75 9.88
CA SER A 50 4.20 -7.46 9.17
C SER A 50 5.60 -7.25 9.76
N ALA A 51 5.72 -6.46 10.83
CA ALA A 51 7.00 -6.12 11.44
C ALA A 51 7.76 -7.37 11.92
N HIS A 52 9.08 -7.35 11.79
CA HIS A 52 9.98 -8.40 12.26
C HIS A 52 9.67 -9.81 11.69
N GLY A 53 9.16 -9.89 10.46
CA GLY A 53 8.81 -11.16 9.83
C GLY A 53 7.51 -11.78 10.36
N ARG A 54 6.72 -11.01 11.12
CA ARG A 54 5.39 -11.44 11.55
C ARG A 54 4.50 -11.66 10.33
N THR A 55 3.70 -12.73 10.39
CA THR A 55 2.60 -12.97 9.45
C THR A 55 1.31 -12.36 10.01
N PRO A 56 0.65 -11.42 9.29
CA PRO A 56 -0.67 -10.92 9.62
C PRO A 56 -1.69 -12.05 9.64
N THR A 57 -2.64 -11.95 10.56
CA THR A 57 -3.78 -12.87 10.64
C THR A 57 -4.77 -12.62 9.49
N PRO A 58 -5.61 -13.59 9.12
CA PRO A 58 -6.69 -13.37 8.13
C PRO A 58 -7.55 -12.15 8.46
N SER A 59 -7.97 -11.99 9.73
CA SER A 59 -8.77 -10.85 10.17
C SER A 59 -8.04 -9.51 10.18
N GLU A 60 -6.70 -9.50 10.20
CA GLU A 60 -5.92 -8.27 9.98
C GLU A 60 -5.86 -7.92 8.50
N ARG A 61 -5.72 -8.92 7.62
CA ARG A 61 -5.75 -8.74 6.16
C ARG A 61 -7.11 -8.22 5.68
N ASP A 62 -8.21 -8.79 6.16
CA ASP A 62 -9.57 -8.39 5.79
C ASP A 62 -9.95 -6.96 6.22
N ARG A 63 -9.13 -6.30 7.05
CA ARG A 63 -9.36 -4.91 7.51
C ARG A 63 -8.72 -3.85 6.62
N ILE A 64 -7.92 -4.28 5.65
CA ILE A 64 -7.30 -3.39 4.69
C ILE A 64 -8.20 -3.33 3.45
N ASP A 65 -8.47 -2.11 2.98
CA ASP A 65 -9.18 -1.84 1.73
C ASP A 65 -8.50 -0.71 0.93
N VAL A 66 -7.22 -0.46 1.18
CA VAL A 66 -6.48 0.69 0.63
C VAL A 66 -6.42 0.68 -0.90
N GLY A 67 -6.36 -0.50 -1.53
CA GLY A 67 -6.38 -0.63 -2.99
C GLY A 67 -7.76 -0.29 -3.56
N LEU A 68 -8.84 -0.70 -2.88
CA LEU A 68 -10.20 -0.33 -3.25
C LEU A 68 -10.44 1.18 -3.11
N ILE A 69 -9.94 1.79 -2.04
CA ILE A 69 -10.00 3.24 -1.84
C ILE A 69 -9.22 3.93 -2.97
N ALA A 70 -8.02 3.49 -3.28
CA ALA A 70 -7.20 4.06 -4.35
C ALA A 70 -7.94 4.04 -5.70
N ILE A 71 -8.52 2.90 -6.09
CA ILE A 71 -9.27 2.75 -7.36
C ILE A 71 -10.46 3.70 -7.45
N ARG A 72 -11.13 3.99 -6.33
CA ARG A 72 -12.37 4.79 -6.32
C ARG A 72 -12.11 6.28 -6.23
N GLU A 73 -11.07 6.67 -5.51
CA GLU A 73 -10.95 8.04 -5.01
C GLU A 73 -9.63 8.73 -5.42
N VAL A 74 -8.63 7.98 -5.88
CA VAL A 74 -7.39 8.54 -6.42
C VAL A 74 -7.52 8.54 -7.93
N ASP A 75 -7.77 9.70 -8.53
CA ASP A 75 -7.81 9.85 -9.98
C ASP A 75 -6.37 9.91 -10.53
N PRO A 76 -5.90 8.88 -11.26
CA PRO A 76 -4.55 8.87 -11.79
C PRO A 76 -4.36 9.81 -13.00
N GLN A 77 -5.41 10.51 -13.46
CA GLN A 77 -5.35 11.40 -14.63
C GLN A 77 -4.96 12.85 -14.29
N ASP A 78 -4.94 13.23 -13.02
CA ASP A 78 -4.72 14.62 -12.61
C ASP A 78 -3.23 14.97 -12.36
N ASP A 79 -2.39 14.00 -12.00
CA ASP A 79 -0.98 14.18 -11.63
C ASP A 79 -0.19 12.86 -11.76
N ASP A 80 1.04 12.91 -12.29
CA ASP A 80 1.93 11.73 -12.39
C ASP A 80 2.25 11.13 -11.01
N ASP A 81 2.32 11.98 -9.97
CA ASP A 81 2.50 11.57 -8.57
C ASP A 81 1.31 10.72 -8.08
N ASP A 82 0.08 11.03 -8.53
CA ASP A 82 -1.13 10.32 -8.11
C ASP A 82 -1.27 8.98 -8.86
N ALA A 83 -0.80 8.90 -10.12
CA ALA A 83 -0.74 7.65 -10.86
C ALA A 83 0.23 6.64 -10.23
N HIS A 84 1.41 7.10 -9.81
CA HIS A 84 2.39 6.24 -9.12
C HIS A 84 1.88 5.79 -7.74
N LEU A 85 1.34 6.73 -6.94
CA LEU A 85 0.75 6.39 -5.65
C LEU A 85 -0.40 5.39 -5.79
N HIS A 86 -1.29 5.58 -6.77
CA HIS A 86 -2.36 4.64 -7.07
C HIS A 86 -1.82 3.23 -7.33
N GLU A 87 -0.79 3.09 -8.15
CA GLU A 87 -0.18 1.78 -8.44
C GLU A 87 0.42 1.13 -7.19
N LEU A 88 1.17 1.89 -6.36
CA LEU A 88 1.71 1.38 -5.10
C LEU A 88 0.62 0.82 -4.18
N LEU A 89 -0.49 1.56 -4.02
CA LEU A 89 -1.57 1.19 -3.12
C LEU A 89 -2.29 -0.09 -3.56
N VAL A 90 -2.59 -0.22 -4.86
CA VAL A 90 -3.23 -1.42 -5.41
C VAL A 90 -2.33 -2.65 -5.27
N GLN A 91 -1.02 -2.51 -5.53
CA GLN A 91 -0.05 -3.60 -5.40
C GLN A 91 0.13 -4.04 -3.95
N LEU A 92 0.22 -3.09 -3.02
CA LEU A 92 0.31 -3.38 -1.58
C LEU A 92 -0.92 -4.12 -1.08
N ASP A 93 -2.11 -3.67 -1.46
CA ASP A 93 -3.37 -4.30 -1.05
C ASP A 93 -3.48 -5.75 -1.56
N GLY A 94 -3.16 -5.96 -2.84
CA GLY A 94 -3.16 -7.30 -3.44
C GLY A 94 -2.17 -8.25 -2.75
N TYR A 95 -0.93 -7.81 -2.55
CA TYR A 95 0.08 -8.63 -1.88
C TYR A 95 -0.25 -8.86 -0.41
N PHE A 96 -0.79 -7.86 0.30
CA PHE A 96 -1.16 -7.99 1.70
C PHE A 96 -2.33 -8.95 1.90
N THR A 97 -3.32 -8.90 1.00
CA THR A 97 -4.50 -9.78 1.00
C THR A 97 -4.10 -11.23 0.82
N GLU A 98 -3.36 -11.55 -0.25
CA GLU A 98 -2.94 -12.92 -0.53
C GLU A 98 -1.89 -13.40 0.48
N TRP A 99 -1.00 -12.50 0.90
CA TRP A 99 0.13 -12.78 1.78
C TRP A 99 0.91 -14.04 1.35
N PRO A 100 1.37 -14.14 0.08
CA PRO A 100 1.97 -15.36 -0.46
C PRO A 100 3.31 -15.70 0.21
N GLU A 101 3.70 -16.97 0.24
CA GLU A 101 5.09 -17.32 0.57
C GLU A 101 6.04 -16.67 -0.45
N ASP A 102 7.24 -16.27 -0.01
CA ASP A 102 8.21 -15.67 -0.92
C ASP A 102 8.54 -16.67 -2.03
N GLU A 103 8.31 -16.29 -3.29
CA GLU A 103 8.80 -17.07 -4.42
C GLU A 103 10.33 -17.15 -4.33
N HIS A 104 10.85 -18.31 -3.95
CA HIS A 104 12.26 -18.64 -4.14
C HIS A 104 12.51 -18.70 -5.64
N ILE A 105 13.10 -17.63 -6.19
CA ILE A 105 13.75 -17.70 -7.49
C ILE A 105 15.16 -18.21 -7.21
N ASP A 106 15.39 -19.50 -7.46
CA ASP A 106 16.72 -20.08 -7.63
C ASP A 106 17.49 -19.41 -8.80
#